data_AF-A0A8W8IVU3-F1
#
_entry.id   AF-A0A8W8IVU3-F1
#
_cell.length_a   1.000
_cell.length_b   1.000
_cell.length_c   1.000
_cell.angle_alpha   90.00
_cell.angle_beta   90.00
_cell.angle_gamma   90.00
#
_symmetry.space_group_name_H-M   'P 1'
#
loop_
_entity.id
_entity.type
_entity.pdbx_description
1 polymer ?
#
loop_
_entity_poly.entity_id
_entity_poly.type
_entity_poly.pdbx_seq_one_letter_code
_entity_poly.pdbx_strand_id
1 'polypeptide(L)'
;MHLKIMSALLVVVFVLLSEADAWWVFGGGSSSQCPSRGGASPYYFGTTNLFCMAGKRGAPARGTWALSHRFIYYKGYYFEFLSSSKASISTQRQAAGRCSGGRESSPAGYSELSLECIKGCAKNYRCHFGTYSLLGNNCHKFANRLSEVLCTRGTSCPSWCQGSCNDAVYG
;
A
#
# COMPACT_ATOMS: atom_id res chain seq x y z
N MET A 1 6.09 12.72 -40.91
CA MET A 1 5.48 11.86 -39.87
C MET A 1 6.26 11.85 -38.54
N HIS A 2 7.59 11.97 -38.53
CA HIS A 2 8.41 11.81 -37.32
C HIS A 2 8.06 12.72 -36.12
N LEU A 3 7.72 14.01 -36.33
CA LEU A 3 7.43 14.92 -35.21
C LEU A 3 6.22 14.47 -34.38
N LYS A 4 5.13 14.00 -35.01
CA LYS A 4 3.93 13.51 -34.30
C LYS A 4 4.22 12.22 -33.51
N ILE A 5 5.08 11.35 -34.03
CA ILE A 5 5.51 10.11 -33.36
C ILE A 5 6.41 10.45 -32.16
N MET A 6 7.34 11.40 -32.32
CA MET A 6 8.17 11.90 -31.22
C MET A 6 7.32 12.54 -30.12
N SER A 7 6.35 13.41 -30.47
CA SER A 7 5.43 13.99 -29.48
C SER A 7 4.59 12.94 -28.76
N ALA A 8 4.08 11.92 -29.47
CA ALA A 8 3.32 10.84 -28.84
C ALA A 8 4.19 10.00 -27.89
N LEU A 9 5.42 9.65 -28.30
CA LEU A 9 6.40 8.99 -27.41
C LEU A 9 6.73 9.84 -26.19
N LEU A 10 6.92 11.15 -26.37
CA LEU A 10 7.28 12.07 -25.30
C LEU A 10 6.12 12.26 -24.31
N VAL A 11 4.87 12.30 -24.78
CA VAL A 11 3.66 12.27 -23.93
C VAL A 11 3.53 10.94 -23.20
N VAL A 12 3.74 9.80 -23.86
CA VAL A 12 3.70 8.48 -23.20
C VAL A 12 4.79 8.38 -22.13
N VAL A 13 6.01 8.85 -22.40
CA VAL A 13 7.10 8.91 -21.41
C VAL A 13 6.76 9.86 -20.25
N PHE A 14 6.20 11.04 -20.52
CA PHE A 14 5.78 11.96 -19.45
C PHE A 14 4.64 11.39 -18.60
N VAL A 15 3.66 10.71 -19.19
CA VAL A 15 2.59 10.01 -18.45
C VAL A 15 3.18 8.89 -17.61
N LEU A 16 4.09 8.07 -18.14
CA LEU A 16 4.79 7.02 -17.39
C LEU A 16 5.65 7.61 -16.24
N LEU A 17 6.24 8.79 -16.43
CA LEU A 17 7.01 9.49 -15.39
C LEU A 17 6.14 10.23 -14.37
N SER A 18 4.90 10.61 -14.70
CA SER A 18 3.93 11.18 -13.74
C SER A 18 3.14 10.11 -12.97
N GLU A 19 2.96 8.93 -13.56
CA GLU A 19 2.34 7.75 -12.93
C GLU A 19 3.31 6.99 -12.01
N ALA A 20 4.62 7.05 -12.33
CA ALA A 20 5.69 6.60 -11.47
C ALA A 20 5.91 7.60 -10.33
N ASP A 21 5.54 7.21 -9.12
CA ASP A 21 5.76 8.03 -7.92
C ASP A 21 7.27 8.33 -7.76
N ALA A 22 7.71 9.53 -8.16
CA ALA A 22 9.12 9.88 -8.44
C ALA A 22 10.06 9.91 -7.20
N TRP A 23 9.57 9.44 -6.05
CA TRP A 23 10.30 9.22 -4.80
C TRP A 23 11.59 8.39 -4.97
N TRP A 24 11.63 7.45 -5.91
CA TRP A 24 12.81 6.61 -6.15
C TRP A 24 13.93 7.31 -6.93
N VAL A 25 13.66 8.47 -7.56
CA VAL A 25 14.63 9.23 -8.37
C VAL A 25 15.34 10.30 -7.54
N PHE A 26 14.70 10.85 -6.50
CA PHE A 26 15.18 12.04 -5.76
C PHE A 26 15.64 11.78 -4.31
N GLY A 27 15.88 10.51 -3.95
CA GLY A 27 16.51 10.14 -2.67
C GLY A 27 15.52 9.68 -1.60
N GLY A 28 15.64 8.42 -1.18
CA GLY A 28 14.79 7.84 -0.15
C GLY A 28 15.08 8.39 1.24
N GLY A 29 14.02 8.68 2.01
CA GLY A 29 14.12 9.10 3.41
C GLY A 29 14.87 8.11 4.29
N SER A 30 15.66 8.64 5.23
CA SER A 30 16.47 7.85 6.17
C SER A 30 15.60 7.00 7.11
N SER A 31 16.07 5.80 7.43
CA SER A 31 15.45 4.90 8.41
C SER A 31 15.32 5.50 9.82
N SER A 32 15.96 6.63 10.11
CA SER A 32 15.78 7.39 11.34
C SER A 32 14.37 7.93 11.54
N GLN A 33 13.53 8.01 10.50
CA GLN A 33 12.19 8.58 10.59
C GLN A 33 11.17 7.70 11.33
N CYS A 34 11.38 6.38 11.42
CA CYS A 34 10.48 5.47 12.15
C CYS A 34 10.64 5.56 13.69
N PRO A 35 9.56 5.37 14.48
CA PRO A 35 9.65 5.15 15.92
C PRO A 35 10.46 3.89 16.27
N SER A 36 11.16 3.92 17.41
CA SER A 36 11.91 2.77 17.93
C SER A 36 11.03 1.84 18.78
N ARG A 37 11.56 0.66 19.12
CA ARG A 37 10.83 -0.47 19.75
C ARG A 37 10.21 -0.17 21.14
N GLY A 38 10.50 0.99 21.74
CA GLY A 38 10.09 1.39 23.09
C GLY A 38 8.65 1.92 23.19
N GLY A 39 7.66 1.11 22.81
CA GLY A 39 6.23 1.43 22.99
C GLY A 39 5.39 1.41 21.70
N ALA A 40 6.03 1.58 20.53
CA ALA A 40 5.34 1.52 19.25
C ALA A 40 5.00 0.07 18.83
N SER A 41 3.86 -0.13 18.17
CA SER A 41 3.42 -1.45 17.69
C SER A 41 4.07 -1.81 16.35
N PRO A 42 4.62 -3.03 16.17
CA PRO A 42 5.16 -3.44 14.87
C PRO A 42 4.05 -3.58 13.82
N TYR A 43 4.29 -3.06 12.61
CA TYR A 43 3.49 -3.35 11.43
C TYR A 43 4.31 -4.18 10.43
N TYR A 44 3.64 -5.04 9.67
CA TYR A 44 4.29 -6.00 8.77
C TYR A 44 3.71 -5.83 7.36
N PHE A 45 4.59 -5.65 6.37
CA PHE A 45 4.22 -5.98 5.00
C PHE A 45 4.01 -7.49 4.92
N GLY A 46 3.11 -7.93 4.04
CA GLY A 46 2.96 -9.33 3.67
C GLY A 46 3.06 -9.51 2.17
N THR A 47 3.47 -10.70 1.75
CA THR A 47 3.56 -11.05 0.32
C THR A 47 3.12 -12.49 0.10
N THR A 48 2.39 -12.69 -0.99
CA THR A 48 2.04 -14.01 -1.53
C THR A 48 2.81 -14.22 -2.84
N ASN A 49 3.24 -15.46 -3.07
CA ASN A 49 4.17 -15.87 -4.11
C ASN A 49 3.44 -15.92 -5.48
N LEU A 50 3.83 -15.12 -6.50
CA LEU A 50 3.31 -15.31 -7.87
C LEU A 50 4.36 -15.23 -9.00
N PHE A 51 4.66 -16.41 -9.53
CA PHE A 51 5.54 -16.80 -10.66
C PHE A 51 6.91 -17.47 -10.29
N CYS A 52 7.52 -17.34 -9.11
CA CYS A 52 7.34 -16.32 -8.10
C CYS A 52 8.53 -15.37 -7.93
N MET A 53 9.58 -15.59 -8.73
CA MET A 53 10.46 -14.61 -9.36
C MET A 53 10.86 -13.38 -8.50
N ALA A 54 12.05 -13.51 -7.89
CA ALA A 54 12.90 -12.48 -7.26
C ALA A 54 13.05 -11.16 -8.08
N GLY A 55 13.55 -10.00 -7.61
CA GLY A 55 14.22 -9.54 -6.36
C GLY A 55 15.38 -8.56 -6.71
N LYS A 56 15.89 -7.63 -5.88
CA LYS A 56 15.69 -7.31 -4.44
C LYS A 56 15.16 -5.88 -4.16
N ARG A 57 15.95 -4.91 -3.61
CA ARG A 57 15.37 -3.87 -2.72
C ARG A 57 16.11 -2.51 -2.54
N GLY A 58 15.29 -1.46 -2.36
CA GLY A 58 15.52 -0.27 -1.52
C GLY A 58 14.47 -0.17 -0.39
N ALA A 59 14.12 1.04 0.09
CA ALA A 59 13.07 1.26 1.12
C ALA A 59 11.73 0.53 0.78
N PRO A 60 10.96 0.02 1.76
CA PRO A 60 10.10 -1.16 1.55
C PRO A 60 8.78 -0.99 0.76
N ALA A 61 8.65 0.02 -0.08
CA ALA A 61 7.81 -0.12 -1.27
C ALA A 61 8.25 -1.37 -2.06
N ARG A 62 7.31 -2.01 -2.78
CA ARG A 62 7.64 -2.96 -3.85
C ARG A 62 6.78 -2.61 -5.05
N GLY A 63 7.26 -2.97 -6.24
CA GLY A 63 6.71 -2.49 -7.50
C GLY A 63 5.20 -2.62 -7.57
N THR A 64 4.53 -1.52 -7.91
CA THR A 64 3.07 -1.44 -8.15
C THR A 64 2.59 -2.33 -9.31
N TRP A 65 3.54 -2.86 -10.08
CA TRP A 65 3.38 -3.77 -11.20
C TRP A 65 3.64 -5.24 -10.83
N ALA A 66 3.86 -5.56 -9.54
CA ALA A 66 4.05 -6.94 -9.11
C ALA A 66 2.72 -7.71 -9.07
N LEU A 67 2.66 -8.88 -9.70
CA LEU A 67 1.48 -9.76 -9.80
C LEU A 67 1.13 -10.50 -8.49
N SER A 68 1.27 -9.87 -7.33
CA SER A 68 0.85 -10.43 -6.03
C SER A 68 -0.37 -9.68 -5.49
N HIS A 69 -1.23 -10.35 -4.71
CA HIS A 69 -2.12 -9.59 -3.84
C HIS A 69 -1.32 -9.08 -2.63
N ARG A 70 -1.40 -7.77 -2.38
CA ARG A 70 -0.68 -7.13 -1.28
C ARG A 70 -1.64 -6.60 -0.23
N PHE A 71 -1.25 -6.79 1.02
CA PHE A 71 -1.98 -6.37 2.19
C PHE A 71 -1.04 -5.73 3.23
N ILE A 72 -1.63 -4.98 4.15
CA ILE A 72 -1.00 -4.56 5.40
C ILE A 72 -1.56 -5.41 6.53
N TYR A 73 -0.68 -5.88 7.43
CA TYR A 73 -1.10 -6.46 8.69
C TYR A 73 -0.71 -5.54 9.85
N TYR A 74 -1.72 -5.09 10.62
CA TYR A 74 -1.53 -4.21 11.76
C TYR A 74 -2.52 -4.53 12.88
N LYS A 75 -2.01 -4.61 14.12
CA LYS A 75 -2.79 -4.84 15.36
C LYS A 75 -3.88 -5.94 15.26
N GLY A 76 -3.54 -7.07 14.60
CA GLY A 76 -4.43 -8.24 14.47
C GLY A 76 -5.28 -8.27 13.19
N TYR A 77 -5.27 -7.21 12.38
CA TYR A 77 -6.12 -7.09 11.20
C TYR A 77 -5.29 -7.07 9.90
N TYR A 78 -5.83 -7.74 8.89
CA TYR A 78 -5.46 -7.67 7.48
C TYR A 78 -6.27 -6.56 6.81
N PHE A 79 -5.57 -5.69 6.10
CA PHE A 79 -6.13 -4.62 5.28
C PHE A 79 -5.79 -4.93 3.82
N GLU A 80 -6.81 -5.21 3.03
CA GLU A 80 -6.74 -5.70 1.64
C GLU A 80 -7.60 -4.81 0.73
N PHE A 81 -7.23 -4.65 -0.55
CA PHE A 81 -8.03 -3.89 -1.53
C PHE A 81 -8.22 -4.69 -2.81
N LEU A 82 -9.45 -5.12 -3.05
CA LEU A 82 -9.78 -6.14 -4.03
C LEU A 82 -10.24 -5.53 -5.36
N SER A 83 -10.27 -6.35 -6.42
CA SER A 83 -10.77 -5.94 -7.75
C SER A 83 -12.23 -5.48 -7.75
N SER A 84 -13.00 -5.83 -6.72
CA SER A 84 -14.34 -5.28 -6.43
C SER A 84 -14.32 -3.78 -6.05
N SER A 85 -13.15 -3.14 -6.05
CA SER A 85 -12.92 -1.75 -5.65
C SER A 85 -13.27 -1.43 -4.20
N LYS A 86 -13.40 -2.45 -3.34
CA LYS A 86 -13.64 -2.29 -1.90
C LYS A 86 -12.42 -2.69 -1.09
N ALA A 87 -12.22 -1.98 0.02
CA ALA A 87 -11.31 -2.44 1.05
C ALA A 87 -11.94 -3.61 1.83
N SER A 88 -11.10 -4.55 2.26
CA SER A 88 -11.44 -5.68 3.13
C SER A 88 -10.67 -5.51 4.43
N ILE A 89 -11.37 -5.60 5.56
CA ILE A 89 -10.81 -5.48 6.91
C ILE A 89 -11.22 -6.74 7.68
N SER A 90 -10.28 -7.65 7.94
CA SER A 90 -10.56 -8.93 8.60
C SER A 90 -9.43 -9.38 9.52
N THR A 91 -9.72 -10.26 10.47
CA THR A 91 -8.69 -10.97 11.26
C THR A 91 -8.07 -12.14 10.48
N GLN A 92 -8.62 -12.50 9.32
CA GLN A 92 -8.06 -13.48 8.39
C GLN A 92 -7.64 -12.81 7.08
N ARG A 93 -6.58 -13.35 6.44
CA ARG A 93 -6.20 -12.94 5.09
C ARG A 93 -7.22 -13.47 4.08
N GLN A 94 -7.56 -12.69 3.06
CA GLN A 94 -8.39 -13.17 1.95
C GLN A 94 -7.80 -14.46 1.34
N ALA A 95 -8.69 -15.43 1.12
CA ALA A 95 -8.36 -16.79 0.66
C ALA A 95 -7.31 -17.55 1.52
N ALA A 96 -7.15 -17.26 2.82
CA ALA A 96 -6.18 -17.93 3.69
C ALA A 96 -6.25 -19.48 3.67
N GLY A 97 -7.47 -20.05 3.66
CA GLY A 97 -7.68 -21.51 3.60
C GLY A 97 -7.56 -22.14 2.20
N ARG A 98 -7.34 -21.34 1.15
CA ARG A 98 -7.28 -21.81 -0.27
C ARG A 98 -5.95 -21.52 -0.96
N CYS A 99 -5.25 -20.48 -0.51
CA CYS A 99 -4.01 -20.01 -1.12
C CYS A 99 -2.93 -19.85 -0.04
N SER A 100 -1.74 -20.41 -0.28
CA SER A 100 -0.57 -20.16 0.55
C SER A 100 -0.20 -18.66 0.54
N GLY A 101 0.52 -18.19 1.55
CA GLY A 101 0.91 -16.78 1.69
C GLY A 101 0.84 -16.29 3.13
N GLY A 102 1.61 -15.26 3.47
CA GLY A 102 1.77 -14.81 4.85
C GLY A 102 2.38 -13.41 4.99
N ARG A 103 2.58 -13.02 6.24
CA ARG A 103 3.30 -11.79 6.62
C ARG A 103 4.80 -11.98 6.33
N GLU A 104 5.51 -10.90 6.01
CA GLU A 104 6.98 -10.94 5.99
C GLU A 104 7.49 -11.29 7.41
N SER A 105 8.61 -12.02 7.49
CA SER A 105 9.16 -12.54 8.75
C SER A 105 9.59 -11.44 9.74
N SER A 106 9.85 -10.24 9.22
CA SER A 106 10.27 -9.06 9.97
C SER A 106 9.23 -7.94 9.82
N PRO A 107 9.07 -7.07 10.83
CA PRO A 107 8.26 -5.86 10.68
C PRO A 107 8.76 -5.01 9.50
N ALA A 108 7.82 -4.40 8.80
CA ALA A 108 8.09 -3.35 7.82
C ALA A 108 8.46 -2.01 8.48
N GLY A 109 7.94 -1.79 9.70
CA GLY A 109 8.24 -0.67 10.57
C GLY A 109 7.43 -0.75 11.85
N TYR A 110 7.32 0.37 12.56
CA TYR A 110 6.53 0.49 13.79
C TYR A 110 5.63 1.72 13.69
N SER A 111 4.46 1.67 14.31
CA SER A 111 3.49 2.78 14.32
C SER A 111 2.87 2.98 15.69
N GLU A 112 2.56 4.24 15.98
CA GLU A 112 1.85 4.69 17.19
C GLU A 112 0.34 4.86 16.91
N LEU A 113 -0.08 4.88 15.64
CA LEU A 113 -1.46 5.12 15.22
C LEU A 113 -2.44 4.09 15.81
N SER A 114 -3.66 4.54 16.10
CA SER A 114 -4.73 3.65 16.54
C SER A 114 -5.14 2.67 15.43
N LEU A 115 -5.69 1.52 15.82
CA LEU A 115 -6.28 0.58 14.85
C LEU A 115 -7.44 1.25 14.09
N GLU A 116 -8.25 2.06 14.78
CA GLU A 116 -9.38 2.77 14.18
C GLU A 116 -8.95 3.82 13.15
N CYS A 117 -7.78 4.45 13.31
CA CYS A 117 -7.22 5.31 12.27
C CYS A 117 -7.02 4.54 10.95
N ILE A 118 -6.38 3.37 11.01
CA ILE A 118 -6.07 2.57 9.82
C ILE A 118 -7.33 1.92 9.22
N LYS A 119 -8.29 1.51 10.05
CA LYS A 119 -9.65 1.15 9.59
C LYS A 119 -10.32 2.32 8.86
N GLY A 120 -10.20 3.53 9.40
CA GLY A 120 -10.65 4.77 8.77
C GLY A 120 -10.01 5.02 7.41
N CYS A 121 -8.69 4.85 7.30
CA CYS A 121 -7.97 4.93 6.02
C CYS A 121 -8.54 3.92 5.01
N ALA A 122 -8.65 2.64 5.39
CA ALA A 122 -9.18 1.59 4.51
C ALA A 122 -10.62 1.87 4.06
N LYS A 123 -11.51 2.28 4.98
CA LYS A 123 -12.90 2.70 4.72
C LYS A 123 -13.03 3.86 3.73
N ASN A 124 -12.10 4.81 3.76
CA ASN A 124 -12.16 6.02 2.93
C ASN A 124 -11.36 5.90 1.63
N TYR A 125 -10.61 4.82 1.47
CA TYR A 125 -9.64 4.66 0.38
C TYR A 125 -10.26 4.85 -1.02
N ARG A 126 -11.36 4.14 -1.33
CA ARG A 126 -12.01 4.27 -2.64
C ARG A 126 -12.57 5.68 -2.89
N CYS A 127 -13.16 6.32 -1.89
CA CYS A 127 -13.67 7.69 -2.07
C CYS A 127 -12.54 8.70 -2.29
N HIS A 128 -11.35 8.49 -1.71
CA HIS A 128 -10.23 9.41 -1.84
C HIS A 128 -9.34 9.14 -3.07
N PHE A 129 -9.20 7.87 -3.49
CA PHE A 129 -8.26 7.43 -4.53
C PHE A 129 -8.90 6.75 -5.74
N GLY A 130 -10.23 6.60 -5.78
CA GLY A 130 -10.98 6.03 -6.90
C GLY A 130 -11.20 4.52 -6.84
N THR A 131 -11.75 3.98 -7.93
CA THR A 131 -12.01 2.53 -8.12
C THR A 131 -10.73 1.74 -8.39
N TYR A 132 -10.82 0.41 -8.36
CA TYR A 132 -9.68 -0.45 -8.67
C TYR A 132 -9.30 -0.35 -10.15
N SER A 133 -8.03 -0.12 -10.44
CA SER A 133 -7.47 -0.24 -11.79
C SER A 133 -6.15 -1.01 -11.73
N LEU A 134 -5.97 -1.98 -12.64
CA LEU A 134 -4.83 -2.91 -12.58
C LEU A 134 -3.47 -2.20 -12.58
N LEU A 135 -3.34 -1.12 -13.36
CA LEU A 135 -2.07 -0.41 -13.57
C LEU A 135 -1.92 0.83 -12.68
N GLY A 136 -3.00 1.32 -12.07
CA GLY A 136 -3.03 2.55 -11.28
C GLY A 136 -3.38 2.29 -9.81
N ASN A 137 -4.67 2.31 -9.49
CA ASN A 137 -5.18 2.19 -8.14
C ASN A 137 -5.45 0.72 -7.78
N ASN A 138 -4.39 -0.03 -7.49
CA ASN A 138 -4.44 -1.46 -7.20
C ASN A 138 -4.07 -1.78 -5.74
N CYS A 139 -4.08 -3.08 -5.38
CA CYS A 139 -3.71 -3.54 -4.03
C CYS A 139 -2.29 -3.14 -3.57
N HIS A 140 -1.37 -2.87 -4.51
CA HIS A 140 -0.03 -2.37 -4.16
C HIS A 140 -0.03 -0.89 -3.81
N LYS A 141 -0.67 -0.02 -4.62
CA LYS A 141 -0.84 1.40 -4.23
C LYS A 141 -1.65 1.52 -2.94
N PHE A 142 -2.63 0.64 -2.69
CA PHE A 142 -3.34 0.56 -1.40
C PHE A 142 -2.41 0.29 -0.22
N ALA A 143 -1.67 -0.81 -0.27
CA ALA A 143 -0.82 -1.21 0.85
C ALA A 143 0.38 -0.27 1.06
N ASN A 144 0.94 0.29 -0.02
CA ASN A 144 2.01 1.30 0.08
C ASN A 144 1.48 2.58 0.77
N ARG A 145 0.31 3.11 0.35
CA ARG A 145 -0.33 4.27 0.99
C ARG A 145 -0.69 4.03 2.46
N LEU A 146 -1.22 2.85 2.81
CA LEU A 146 -1.43 2.51 4.22
C LEU A 146 -0.11 2.40 5.01
N SER A 147 0.97 1.95 4.37
CA SER A 147 2.30 1.94 4.98
C SER A 147 2.87 3.34 5.17
N GLU A 148 2.64 4.28 4.25
CA GLU A 148 3.04 5.69 4.40
C GLU A 148 2.36 6.32 5.62
N VAL A 149 1.05 6.10 5.78
CA VAL A 149 0.31 6.52 6.98
C VAL A 149 0.89 5.87 8.24
N LEU A 150 1.06 4.54 8.25
CA LEU A 150 1.65 3.82 9.39
C LEU A 150 3.08 4.28 9.73
N CYS A 151 3.86 4.73 8.73
CA CYS A 151 5.23 5.22 8.88
C CYS A 151 5.31 6.69 9.31
N THR A 152 4.20 7.29 9.74
CA THR A 152 4.17 8.63 10.34
C THR A 152 4.51 8.54 11.84
N ARG A 153 5.27 9.53 12.37
CA ARG A 153 5.54 9.65 13.81
C ARG A 153 4.33 10.27 14.54
N GLY A 154 4.09 9.86 15.78
CA GLY A 154 2.98 10.35 16.58
C GLY A 154 1.66 9.65 16.28
N THR A 155 0.61 10.11 16.97
CA THR A 155 -0.74 9.51 16.93
C THR A 155 -1.70 10.21 15.97
N SER A 156 -1.25 11.24 15.26
CA SER A 156 -2.05 12.07 14.36
C SER A 156 -2.51 11.28 13.12
N CYS A 157 -3.82 11.00 13.05
CA CYS A 157 -4.42 10.34 11.91
C CYS A 157 -4.61 11.32 10.74
N PRO A 158 -4.30 10.96 9.47
CA PRO A 158 -4.55 11.81 8.32
C PRO A 158 -6.05 12.13 8.14
N SER A 159 -6.36 13.34 7.68
CA SER A 159 -7.75 13.81 7.50
C SER A 159 -8.58 12.91 6.58
N TRP A 160 -7.99 12.39 5.49
CA TRP A 160 -8.68 11.48 4.57
C TRP A 160 -9.05 10.14 5.22
N CYS A 161 -8.34 9.71 6.26
CA CYS A 161 -8.69 8.53 7.05
C CYS A 161 -9.87 8.78 8.00
N GLN A 162 -10.20 10.04 8.30
CA GLN A 162 -11.29 10.45 9.20
C GLN A 162 -12.61 10.71 8.44
N GLY A 163 -12.65 10.47 7.13
CA GLY A 163 -13.85 10.66 6.29
C GLY A 163 -14.99 9.69 6.62
N SER A 164 -16.17 9.99 6.05
CA SER A 164 -17.44 9.29 6.29
C SER A 164 -17.83 8.29 5.18
N CYS A 165 -16.96 8.01 4.20
CA CYS A 165 -17.24 7.14 3.06
C CYS A 165 -17.66 5.72 3.47
N ASN A 166 -16.99 5.15 4.48
CA ASN A 166 -17.27 3.82 5.05
C ASN A 166 -17.34 2.65 4.02
N ASP A 167 -16.66 2.76 2.88
CA ASP A 167 -16.70 1.75 1.80
C ASP A 167 -15.66 0.63 2.01
N ALA A 168 -15.88 -0.16 3.07
CA ALA A 168 -15.13 -1.37 3.36
C ALA A 168 -16.06 -2.55 3.69
N VAL A 169 -15.58 -3.76 3.44
CA VAL A 169 -16.20 -5.02 3.83
C VAL A 169 -15.46 -5.58 5.04
N TYR A 170 -16.22 -6.16 5.97
CA TYR A 170 -15.71 -6.85 7.16
C TYR A 170 -15.90 -8.36 7.04
N GLY A 171 -15.01 -9.14 7.66
CA GLY A 171 -15.07 -10.60 7.76
C GLY A 171 -14.20 -11.14 8.88
#